data_AF-A0A8S7C1E1-F1
#
_entry.id   AF-A0A8S7C1E1-F1
#
_cell.length_a   1.000
_cell.length_b   1.000
_cell.length_c   1.000
_cell.angle_alpha   90.00
_cell.angle_beta   90.00
_cell.angle_gamma   90.00
#
_symmetry.space_group_name_H-M   'P 1'
#
loop_
_entity.id
_entity.type
_entity.pdbx_description
1 polymer ?
#
loop_
_entity_poly.entity_id
_entity_poly.type
_entity_poly.pdbx_seq_one_letter_code
_entity_poly.pdbx_strand_id
1 'polypeptide(L)'
;MRVLLRPVHVPELGLVVLKPSRESMQVFHNPRVLVEPEPKSMRGLPSGVVPAVRQPLAEDKSLLPFFSNERVIRAAGGAGALSDWLLRHVKSCQWPHGDYHHSETVIHRYGAGAMVLCWHCDNQLRDQTSDSLEHLAQQNLAAWMIDVIRHAMNGTQERELSLAELSWWAVCNQVADSLPEAVLRRSLGLRADKILSVYRDSDIVPGEQTATSILKQRTKNIVLPPHVHQQQSLPQEKTVVSIAVDPESPAQYLQRQKPQREEMPVYTRWVKTQKCVTCGNQADDPHHIIGHGLGGMGTKADDLFVIPLCRKCHNELHAGVKDFEEKHGSQLLLLIRFLMHAKNSGVLKWKA
;
A
#
# COMPACT_ATOMS: atom_id res chain seq x y z
N MET A 1 -32.47 -6.83 4.14
CA MET A 1 -33.25 -5.87 4.98
C MET A 1 -33.19 -6.25 6.45
N ARG A 2 -32.70 -5.34 7.29
CA ARG A 2 -32.62 -5.49 8.75
C ARG A 2 -33.69 -4.61 9.41
N VAL A 3 -34.28 -5.08 10.50
CA VAL A 3 -35.32 -4.35 11.22
C VAL A 3 -35.00 -4.38 12.71
N LEU A 4 -35.03 -3.23 13.37
CA LEU A 4 -34.89 -3.11 14.80
C LEU A 4 -36.30 -2.95 15.39
N LEU A 5 -36.74 -3.91 16.20
CA LEU A 5 -38.06 -3.88 16.81
C LEU A 5 -37.94 -4.01 18.33
N ARG A 6 -38.71 -3.20 19.05
CA ARG A 6 -38.86 -3.35 20.50
C ARG A 6 -39.73 -4.58 20.78
N PRO A 7 -39.22 -5.60 21.51
CA PRO A 7 -40.02 -6.74 21.89
C PRO A 7 -41.04 -6.38 22.98
N VAL A 8 -42.24 -6.95 22.88
CA VAL A 8 -43.24 -6.96 23.95
C VAL A 8 -43.25 -8.36 24.56
N HIS A 9 -42.88 -8.45 25.83
CA HIS A 9 -42.84 -9.71 26.56
C HIS A 9 -44.24 -10.05 27.07
N VAL A 10 -44.65 -11.30 26.89
CA VAL A 10 -45.86 -11.88 27.50
C VAL A 10 -45.40 -13.08 28.36
N PRO A 11 -44.87 -12.82 29.58
CA PRO A 11 -44.17 -13.81 30.38
C PRO A 11 -45.00 -15.03 30.73
N GLU A 12 -46.29 -14.84 31.00
CA GLU A 12 -47.23 -15.88 31.43
C GLU A 12 -47.43 -16.95 30.34
N LEU A 13 -47.21 -16.59 29.08
CA LEU A 13 -47.34 -17.49 27.92
C LEU A 13 -45.98 -17.91 27.35
N GLY A 14 -44.87 -17.39 27.88
CA GLY A 14 -43.54 -17.60 27.30
C GLY A 14 -43.40 -17.04 25.88
N LEU A 15 -44.18 -16.01 25.52
CA LEU A 15 -44.22 -15.44 24.17
C LEU A 15 -43.53 -14.08 24.10
N VAL A 16 -42.96 -13.78 22.93
CA VAL A 16 -42.45 -12.45 22.55
C VAL A 16 -43.22 -11.99 21.32
N VAL A 17 -43.86 -10.83 21.43
CA VAL A 17 -44.63 -10.22 20.36
C VAL A 17 -43.82 -9.08 19.75
N LEU A 18 -43.67 -9.09 18.43
CA LEU A 18 -43.02 -8.04 17.65
C LEU A 18 -44.08 -7.27 16.86
N LYS A 19 -44.00 -5.94 16.86
CA LYS A 19 -44.91 -5.07 16.08
C LYS A 19 -44.18 -4.42 14.90
N PRO A 20 -44.05 -5.12 13.76
CA PRO A 20 -43.52 -4.54 12.53
C PRO A 20 -44.46 -3.49 11.91
N SER A 21 -43.87 -2.52 11.22
CA SER A 21 -44.55 -1.58 10.31
C SER A 21 -44.85 -2.25 8.96
N ARG A 22 -45.69 -1.60 8.13
CA ARG A 22 -46.03 -2.09 6.78
C ARG A 22 -44.79 -2.40 5.92
N GLU A 23 -43.74 -1.59 6.03
CA GLU A 23 -42.47 -1.78 5.30
C GLU A 23 -41.64 -2.93 5.88
N SER A 24 -41.62 -3.09 7.21
CA SER A 24 -40.80 -4.13 7.87
C SER A 24 -41.45 -5.51 7.93
N MET A 25 -42.76 -5.61 7.65
CA MET A 25 -43.51 -6.88 7.58
C MET A 25 -42.88 -7.89 6.62
N GLN A 26 -42.24 -7.41 5.54
CA GLN A 26 -41.64 -8.28 4.53
C GLN A 26 -40.59 -9.24 5.09
N VAL A 27 -39.87 -8.86 6.15
CA VAL A 27 -38.87 -9.75 6.80
C VAL A 27 -39.51 -11.01 7.37
N PHE A 28 -40.73 -10.88 7.90
CA PHE A 28 -41.48 -11.98 8.54
C PHE A 28 -42.25 -12.85 7.56
N HIS A 29 -42.25 -12.54 6.26
CA HIS A 29 -42.73 -13.47 5.23
C HIS A 29 -41.74 -14.62 4.98
N ASN A 30 -40.48 -14.49 5.42
CA ASN A 30 -39.52 -15.58 5.37
C ASN A 30 -39.85 -16.64 6.44
N PRO A 31 -39.67 -17.94 6.13
CA PRO A 31 -40.04 -19.02 7.04
C PRO A 31 -39.24 -19.04 8.36
N ARG A 32 -38.07 -18.39 8.39
CA ARG A 32 -37.23 -18.25 9.58
C ARG A 32 -36.60 -16.86 9.62
N VAL A 33 -36.48 -16.31 10.82
CA VAL A 33 -35.85 -15.00 11.08
C VAL A 33 -34.81 -15.17 12.19
N LEU A 34 -33.64 -14.55 12.01
CA LEU A 34 -32.59 -14.49 13.04
C LEU A 34 -32.88 -13.31 13.97
N VAL A 35 -32.87 -13.55 15.29
CA VAL A 35 -33.05 -12.50 16.31
C VAL A 35 -31.76 -12.37 17.10
N GLU A 36 -31.22 -11.15 17.14
CA GLU A 36 -29.99 -10.82 17.86
C GLU A 36 -30.24 -9.69 18.86
N PRO A 37 -29.49 -9.64 19.98
CA PRO A 37 -29.50 -8.48 20.86
C PRO A 37 -29.12 -7.20 20.12
N GLU A 38 -29.72 -6.08 20.52
CA GLU A 38 -29.42 -4.77 19.94
C GLU A 38 -27.92 -4.42 20.06
N PRO A 39 -27.23 -4.13 18.95
CA PRO A 39 -25.85 -3.66 18.98
C PRO A 39 -25.71 -2.31 19.69
N LYS A 40 -24.57 -2.08 20.36
CA LYS A 40 -24.29 -0.80 21.04
C LYS A 40 -24.39 0.42 20.10
N SER A 41 -24.03 0.25 18.83
CA SER A 41 -24.11 1.31 17.80
C SER A 41 -25.55 1.72 17.44
N MET A 42 -26.54 0.90 17.77
CA MET A 42 -27.93 1.08 17.34
C MET A 42 -28.88 1.57 18.44
N ARG A 43 -28.41 1.73 19.69
CA ARG A 43 -29.25 2.17 20.84
C ARG A 43 -29.99 3.48 20.65
N GLY A 44 -29.50 4.35 19.78
CA GLY A 44 -30.12 5.65 19.49
C GLY A 44 -31.17 5.60 18.38
N LEU A 45 -31.38 4.44 17.75
CA LEU A 45 -32.29 4.32 16.61
C LEU A 45 -33.72 4.02 17.07
N PRO A 46 -34.74 4.62 16.42
CA PRO A 46 -36.13 4.24 16.65
C PRO A 46 -36.39 2.83 16.10
N SER A 47 -37.47 2.18 16.59
CA SER A 47 -37.92 0.93 16.00
C SER A 47 -38.37 1.13 14.55
N GLY A 48 -37.94 0.26 13.65
CA GLY A 48 -38.24 0.35 12.22
C GLY A 48 -37.21 -0.37 11.34
N VAL A 49 -37.31 -0.13 10.03
CA VAL A 49 -36.31 -0.59 9.07
C VAL A 49 -34.98 0.08 9.40
N VAL A 50 -33.94 -0.71 9.62
CA VAL A 50 -32.59 -0.18 9.84
C VAL A 50 -32.06 0.26 8.46
N PRO A 51 -31.64 1.52 8.29
CA PRO A 51 -31.01 1.97 7.05
C PRO A 51 -29.89 1.01 6.66
N ALA A 52 -29.82 0.65 5.37
CA ALA A 52 -29.01 -0.46 4.89
C ALA A 52 -27.58 -0.42 5.44
N VAL A 53 -26.96 0.76 5.57
CA VAL A 53 -25.75 0.92 6.38
C VAL A 53 -25.63 2.33 6.93
N ARG A 54 -25.65 2.50 8.26
CA ARG A 54 -24.99 3.65 8.89
C ARG A 54 -23.53 3.25 9.07
N GLN A 55 -22.65 3.72 8.19
CA GLN A 55 -21.24 3.33 8.25
C GLN A 55 -20.51 4.21 9.26
N PRO A 56 -20.12 3.71 10.45
CA PRO A 56 -19.51 4.56 11.47
C PRO A 56 -18.18 5.15 11.03
N LEU A 57 -17.43 4.44 10.17
CA LEU A 57 -16.16 4.94 9.62
C LEU A 57 -16.36 6.10 8.63
N ALA A 58 -17.54 6.28 8.03
CA ALA A 58 -17.83 7.42 7.17
C ALA A 58 -18.01 8.70 7.99
N GLU A 59 -18.52 8.57 9.22
CA GLU A 59 -18.76 9.67 10.15
C GLU A 59 -17.53 10.00 11.00
N ASP A 60 -16.53 9.10 11.08
CA ASP A 60 -15.29 9.31 11.83
C ASP A 60 -14.37 10.33 11.14
N LYS A 61 -14.43 11.58 11.61
CA LYS A 61 -13.61 12.69 11.10
C LYS A 61 -12.10 12.42 11.14
N SER A 62 -11.63 11.52 12.02
CA SER A 62 -10.21 11.18 12.08
C SER A 62 -9.73 10.40 10.85
N LEU A 63 -10.63 9.85 10.02
CA LEU A 63 -10.30 9.17 8.76
C LEU A 63 -10.30 10.11 7.55
N LEU A 64 -10.77 11.35 7.67
CA LEU A 64 -10.79 12.30 6.54
C LEU A 64 -9.42 12.49 5.88
N PRO A 65 -8.30 12.66 6.63
CA PRO A 65 -6.99 12.78 6.01
C PRO A 65 -6.57 11.53 5.22
N PHE A 66 -7.04 10.35 5.63
CA PHE A 66 -6.79 9.10 4.91
C PHE A 66 -7.58 9.04 3.61
N PHE A 67 -8.89 9.31 3.66
CA PHE A 67 -9.76 9.25 2.48
C PHE A 67 -9.42 10.31 1.43
N SER A 68 -8.98 11.49 1.86
CA SER A 68 -8.56 12.58 0.97
C SER A 68 -7.14 12.40 0.40
N ASN A 69 -6.39 11.37 0.80
CA ASN A 69 -5.03 11.16 0.33
C ASN A 69 -5.01 10.65 -1.11
N GLU A 70 -4.28 11.33 -2.00
CA GLU A 70 -4.20 10.96 -3.42
C GLU A 70 -3.71 9.53 -3.65
N ARG A 71 -2.77 9.02 -2.83
CA ARG A 71 -2.29 7.63 -2.95
C ARG A 71 -3.39 6.63 -2.63
N VAL A 72 -4.23 6.94 -1.63
CA VAL A 72 -5.37 6.11 -1.22
C VAL A 72 -6.45 6.13 -2.29
N ILE A 73 -6.78 7.32 -2.82
CA ILE A 73 -7.74 7.49 -3.92
C ILE A 73 -7.28 6.69 -5.15
N ARG A 74 -6.00 6.79 -5.51
CA ARG A 74 -5.43 6.02 -6.63
C ARG A 74 -5.49 4.51 -6.39
N ALA A 75 -5.21 4.05 -5.18
CA ALA A 75 -5.33 2.64 -4.82
C ALA A 75 -6.77 2.11 -4.91
N ALA A 76 -7.77 2.96 -4.65
CA ALA A 76 -9.18 2.66 -4.78
C ALA A 76 -9.74 2.70 -6.22
N GLY A 77 -8.91 3.01 -7.22
CA GLY A 77 -9.31 3.11 -8.64
C GLY A 77 -9.30 4.54 -9.21
N GLY A 78 -8.92 5.53 -8.41
CA GLY A 78 -8.72 6.91 -8.85
C GLY A 78 -9.98 7.76 -8.92
N ALA A 79 -9.81 9.05 -9.23
CA ALA A 79 -10.89 10.03 -9.21
C ALA A 79 -11.94 9.83 -10.33
N GLY A 80 -11.63 9.04 -11.35
CA GLY A 80 -12.58 8.60 -12.39
C GLY A 80 -13.58 7.58 -11.82
N ALA A 81 -13.10 6.57 -11.09
CA ALA A 81 -13.95 5.56 -10.46
C ALA A 81 -14.92 6.16 -9.43
N LEU A 82 -14.51 7.21 -8.70
CA LEU A 82 -15.42 7.99 -7.85
C LEU A 82 -16.54 8.65 -8.66
N SER A 83 -16.21 9.23 -9.82
CA SER A 83 -17.19 9.90 -10.69
C SER A 83 -18.21 8.89 -11.23
N ASP A 84 -17.74 7.73 -11.68
CA ASP A 84 -18.59 6.64 -12.18
C ASP A 84 -19.45 6.03 -11.07
N TRP A 85 -18.93 5.96 -9.85
CA TRP A 85 -19.70 5.54 -8.68
C TRP A 85 -20.81 6.53 -8.37
N LEU A 86 -20.52 7.84 -8.38
CA LEU A 86 -21.52 8.89 -8.14
C LEU A 86 -22.67 8.86 -9.16
N LEU A 87 -22.37 8.76 -10.47
CA LEU A 87 -23.39 8.67 -11.51
C LEU A 87 -24.31 7.44 -11.36
N ARG A 88 -23.78 6.34 -10.79
CA ARG A 88 -24.57 5.13 -10.53
C ARG A 88 -25.48 5.27 -9.30
N HIS A 89 -25.01 5.92 -8.24
CA HIS A 89 -25.69 5.96 -6.94
C HIS A 89 -26.55 7.21 -6.72
N VAL A 90 -26.25 8.31 -7.40
CA VAL A 90 -26.93 9.59 -7.23
C VAL A 90 -27.67 9.95 -8.51
N LYS A 91 -28.97 10.22 -8.41
CA LYS A 91 -29.87 10.46 -9.56
C LYS A 91 -30.37 11.89 -9.69
N SER A 92 -30.10 12.73 -8.70
CA SER A 92 -30.52 14.12 -8.67
C SER A 92 -29.41 15.01 -8.11
N CYS A 93 -29.56 16.32 -8.28
CA CYS A 93 -28.67 17.31 -7.66
C CYS A 93 -28.59 17.09 -6.14
N GLN A 94 -27.36 17.04 -5.61
CA GLN A 94 -27.12 16.86 -4.18
C GLN A 94 -27.11 18.19 -3.41
N TRP A 95 -26.99 19.32 -4.10
CA TRP A 95 -26.98 20.63 -3.45
C TRP A 95 -28.38 20.97 -2.95
N PRO A 96 -28.58 21.17 -1.63
CA PRO A 96 -29.91 21.35 -1.05
C PRO A 96 -30.41 22.80 -1.13
N HIS A 97 -29.53 23.76 -1.46
CA HIS A 97 -29.84 25.18 -1.43
C HIS A 97 -30.06 25.71 -2.84
N GLY A 98 -31.31 25.76 -3.28
CA GLY A 98 -31.64 26.36 -4.57
C GLY A 98 -33.15 26.38 -4.79
N ASP A 99 -33.64 27.51 -5.30
CA ASP A 99 -35.05 27.66 -5.66
C ASP A 99 -35.36 26.97 -7.01
N TYR A 100 -34.32 26.58 -7.75
CA TYR A 100 -34.41 25.92 -9.05
C TYR A 100 -33.32 24.85 -9.22
N HIS A 101 -33.72 23.69 -9.74
CA HIS A 101 -32.80 22.64 -10.18
C HIS A 101 -33.11 22.23 -11.62
N HIS A 102 -32.08 22.25 -12.46
CA HIS A 102 -32.18 21.74 -13.84
C HIS A 102 -32.24 20.20 -13.86
N SER A 103 -32.84 19.61 -14.89
CA SER A 103 -32.98 18.16 -15.04
C SER A 103 -31.65 17.46 -15.29
N GLU A 104 -30.78 18.10 -16.08
CA GLU A 104 -29.46 17.57 -16.40
C GLU A 104 -28.46 17.75 -15.27
N THR A 105 -27.66 16.72 -15.03
CA THR A 105 -26.66 16.65 -13.96
C THR A 105 -25.25 16.54 -14.49
N VAL A 106 -24.28 16.96 -13.67
CA VAL A 106 -22.85 16.96 -13.97
C VAL A 106 -22.06 16.62 -12.70
N ILE A 107 -20.86 16.08 -12.89
CA ILE A 107 -19.91 15.84 -11.79
C ILE A 107 -19.12 17.12 -11.55
N HIS A 108 -19.32 17.71 -10.38
CA HIS A 108 -18.55 18.84 -9.88
C HIS A 108 -17.40 18.32 -9.00
N ARG A 109 -16.15 18.68 -9.33
CA ARG A 109 -14.97 18.28 -8.56
C ARG A 109 -14.64 19.38 -7.54
N TYR A 110 -14.41 18.98 -6.30
CA TYR A 110 -14.09 19.91 -5.21
C TYR A 110 -13.07 19.27 -4.27
N GLY A 111 -11.87 19.87 -4.19
CA GLY A 111 -10.74 19.30 -3.46
C GLY A 111 -10.40 17.88 -3.94
N ALA A 112 -10.27 16.94 -3.00
CA ALA A 112 -10.02 15.53 -3.28
C ALA A 112 -11.30 14.73 -3.65
N GLY A 113 -12.48 15.33 -3.48
CA GLY A 113 -13.78 14.69 -3.68
C GLY A 113 -14.52 15.16 -4.93
N ALA A 114 -15.74 14.66 -5.07
CA ALA A 114 -16.65 15.04 -6.14
C ALA A 114 -18.11 14.94 -5.67
N MET A 115 -19.01 15.63 -6.37
CA MET A 115 -20.44 15.62 -6.11
C MET A 115 -21.24 15.74 -7.40
N VAL A 116 -22.51 15.34 -7.35
CA VAL A 116 -23.46 15.48 -8.47
C VAL A 116 -24.27 16.76 -8.29
N LEU A 117 -24.14 17.69 -9.23
CA LEU A 117 -24.91 18.94 -9.28
C LEU A 117 -25.75 18.98 -10.55
N CYS A 118 -26.87 19.70 -10.55
CA CYS A 118 -27.52 20.06 -11.80
C CYS A 118 -26.74 21.18 -12.51
N TRP A 119 -26.94 21.35 -13.82
CA TRP A 119 -26.25 22.40 -14.59
C TRP A 119 -26.41 23.81 -14.01
N HIS A 120 -27.57 24.11 -13.41
CA HIS A 120 -27.81 25.40 -12.77
C HIS A 120 -26.95 25.59 -11.51
N CYS A 121 -26.99 24.63 -10.58
CA CYS A 121 -26.21 24.69 -9.35
C CYS A 121 -24.70 24.62 -9.63
N ASP A 122 -24.25 23.81 -10.59
CA ASP A 122 -22.85 23.75 -11.01
C ASP A 122 -22.33 25.11 -11.46
N ASN A 123 -23.11 25.84 -12.27
CA ASN A 123 -22.74 27.18 -12.70
C ASN A 123 -22.77 28.21 -11.58
N GLN A 124 -23.75 28.13 -10.66
CA GLN A 124 -23.82 29.04 -9.53
C GLN A 124 -22.65 28.84 -8.56
N LEU A 125 -22.31 27.60 -8.27
CA LEU A 125 -21.30 27.21 -7.28
C LEU A 125 -19.89 27.16 -7.88
N ARG A 126 -19.76 27.40 -9.19
CA ARG A 126 -18.48 27.52 -9.88
C ARG A 126 -17.64 28.59 -9.19
N ASP A 127 -16.43 28.22 -8.82
CA ASP A 127 -15.45 29.06 -8.13
C ASP A 127 -15.86 29.53 -6.71
N GLN A 128 -16.93 28.98 -6.13
CA GLN A 128 -17.28 29.22 -4.73
C GLN A 128 -16.56 28.24 -3.81
N THR A 129 -16.05 28.75 -2.68
CA THR A 129 -15.51 27.93 -1.59
C THR A 129 -16.44 28.01 -0.39
N SER A 130 -16.97 26.87 0.05
CA SER A 130 -17.89 26.79 1.19
C SER A 130 -17.65 25.50 1.98
N ASP A 131 -17.74 25.60 3.30
CA ASP A 131 -17.68 24.44 4.21
C ASP A 131 -18.76 23.39 3.86
N SER A 132 -19.92 23.83 3.36
CA SER A 132 -21.00 22.93 2.95
C SER A 132 -20.63 22.13 1.68
N LEU A 133 -19.92 22.74 0.73
CA LEU A 133 -19.42 22.06 -0.47
C LEU A 133 -18.33 21.07 -0.10
N GLU A 134 -17.40 21.49 0.76
CA GLU A 134 -16.34 20.61 1.24
C GLU A 134 -16.92 19.41 1.98
N HIS A 135 -17.87 19.64 2.87
CA HIS A 135 -18.53 18.57 3.61
C HIS A 135 -19.23 17.57 2.68
N LEU A 136 -19.97 18.05 1.67
CA LEU A 136 -20.65 17.19 0.70
C LEU A 136 -19.64 16.36 -0.12
N ALA A 137 -18.55 16.97 -0.58
CA ALA A 137 -17.49 16.26 -1.31
C ALA A 137 -16.83 15.18 -0.44
N GLN A 138 -16.54 15.49 0.83
CA GLN A 138 -15.93 14.56 1.79
C GLN A 138 -16.87 13.39 2.12
N GLN A 139 -18.17 13.64 2.30
CA GLN A 139 -19.16 12.60 2.54
C GLN A 139 -19.23 11.61 1.37
N ASN A 140 -19.30 12.12 0.14
CA ASN A 140 -19.31 11.30 -1.07
C ASN A 140 -18.02 10.47 -1.20
N LEU A 141 -16.88 11.09 -0.94
CA LEU A 141 -15.58 10.43 -1.00
C LEU A 141 -15.48 9.28 0.02
N ALA A 142 -15.90 9.52 1.27
CA ALA A 142 -15.91 8.50 2.31
C ALA A 142 -16.87 7.35 1.96
N ALA A 143 -18.08 7.66 1.50
CA ALA A 143 -19.08 6.66 1.10
C ALA A 143 -18.57 5.76 -0.04
N TRP A 144 -17.98 6.37 -1.08
CA TRP A 144 -17.36 5.63 -2.18
C TRP A 144 -16.20 4.75 -1.71
N MET A 145 -15.28 5.29 -0.91
CA MET A 145 -14.12 4.54 -0.42
C MET A 145 -14.55 3.31 0.37
N ILE A 146 -15.54 3.47 1.24
CA ILE A 146 -16.12 2.37 2.02
C ILE A 146 -16.73 1.31 1.09
N ASP A 147 -17.47 1.71 0.06
CA ASP A 147 -18.07 0.78 -0.88
C ASP A 147 -17.01 -0.03 -1.65
N VAL A 148 -15.94 0.65 -2.11
CA VAL A 148 -14.80 0.01 -2.77
C VAL A 148 -14.12 -1.01 -1.85
N ILE A 149 -13.81 -0.62 -0.60
CA ILE A 149 -13.13 -1.50 0.35
C ILE A 149 -14.02 -2.70 0.70
N ARG A 150 -15.32 -2.49 0.90
CA ARG A 150 -16.27 -3.59 1.14
C ARG A 150 -16.29 -4.58 0.01
N HIS A 151 -16.33 -4.09 -1.23
CA HIS A 151 -16.31 -4.95 -2.41
C HIS A 151 -15.01 -5.75 -2.50
N ALA A 152 -13.87 -5.11 -2.24
CA ALA A 152 -12.56 -5.77 -2.23
C ALA A 152 -12.40 -6.84 -1.13
N MET A 153 -13.12 -6.69 -0.01
CA MET A 153 -13.08 -7.62 1.13
C MET A 153 -14.11 -8.76 1.02
N ASN A 154 -14.71 -8.98 -0.16
CA ASN A 154 -15.73 -10.00 -0.43
C ASN A 154 -16.94 -9.93 0.53
N GLY A 155 -17.25 -8.74 1.07
CA GLY A 155 -18.39 -8.55 1.96
C GLY A 155 -19.71 -8.50 1.19
N THR A 156 -20.80 -8.98 1.80
CA THR A 156 -22.16 -8.68 1.32
C THR A 156 -22.44 -7.18 1.50
N GLN A 157 -23.18 -6.56 0.57
CA GLN A 157 -23.46 -5.10 0.57
C GLN A 157 -24.13 -4.60 1.86
N GLU A 158 -24.77 -5.47 2.65
CA GLU A 158 -25.50 -5.11 3.87
C GLU A 158 -24.64 -5.11 5.16
N ARG A 159 -23.31 -5.37 5.08
CA ARG A 159 -22.43 -5.43 6.25
C ARG A 159 -21.67 -4.11 6.50
N GLU A 160 -21.55 -3.74 7.77
CA GLU A 160 -20.68 -2.64 8.22
C GLU A 160 -19.20 -3.01 8.02
N LEU A 161 -18.44 -2.09 7.41
CA LEU A 161 -17.00 -2.27 7.24
C LEU A 161 -16.31 -1.94 8.57
N SER A 162 -15.56 -2.89 9.11
CA SER A 162 -14.83 -2.72 10.36
C SER A 162 -13.51 -1.98 10.15
N LEU A 163 -12.97 -1.38 11.22
CA LEU A 163 -11.67 -0.72 11.18
C LEU A 163 -10.55 -1.72 10.82
N ALA A 164 -10.65 -2.96 11.27
CA ALA A 164 -9.67 -4.00 10.94
C ALA A 164 -9.64 -4.32 9.44
N GLU A 165 -10.81 -4.40 8.79
CA GLU A 165 -10.90 -4.63 7.34
C GLU A 165 -10.36 -3.43 6.54
N LEU A 166 -10.66 -2.21 6.97
CA LEU A 166 -10.08 -0.99 6.38
C LEU A 166 -8.55 -0.98 6.51
N SER A 167 -8.03 -1.26 7.71
CA SER A 167 -6.59 -1.33 7.95
C SER A 167 -5.92 -2.43 7.13
N TRP A 168 -6.56 -3.59 7.01
CA TRP A 168 -6.06 -4.69 6.19
C TRP A 168 -6.03 -4.33 4.70
N TRP A 169 -7.11 -3.72 4.20
CA TRP A 169 -7.13 -3.20 2.82
C TRP A 169 -6.00 -2.18 2.59
N ALA A 170 -5.76 -1.27 3.54
CA ALA A 170 -4.68 -0.29 3.42
C ALA A 170 -3.29 -0.95 3.39
N VAL A 171 -3.08 -2.02 4.18
CA VAL A 171 -1.85 -2.84 4.14
C VAL A 171 -1.71 -3.54 2.79
N CYS A 172 -2.77 -4.22 2.33
CA CYS A 172 -2.79 -4.89 1.03
C CYS A 172 -2.50 -3.95 -0.13
N ASN A 173 -2.89 -2.69 -0.02
CA ASN A 173 -2.66 -1.69 -1.06
C ASN A 173 -1.45 -0.79 -0.83
N GLN A 174 -0.58 -1.11 0.13
CA GLN A 174 0.65 -0.37 0.44
C GLN A 174 0.42 1.13 0.75
N VAL A 175 -0.73 1.45 1.35
CA VAL A 175 -1.11 2.81 1.77
C VAL A 175 -1.37 2.91 3.28
N ALA A 176 -0.98 1.88 4.04
CA ALA A 176 -1.17 1.84 5.50
C ALA A 176 -0.41 2.94 6.25
N ASP A 177 0.67 3.48 5.67
CA ASP A 177 1.40 4.64 6.19
C ASP A 177 0.60 5.95 6.07
N SER A 178 -0.46 5.99 5.26
CA SER A 178 -1.36 7.14 5.15
C SER A 178 -2.46 7.14 6.22
N LEU A 179 -2.60 6.05 6.99
CA LEU A 179 -3.58 6.00 8.09
C LEU A 179 -3.09 6.88 9.24
N PRO A 180 -3.95 7.76 9.80
CA PRO A 180 -3.59 8.59 10.94
C PRO A 180 -3.15 7.75 12.14
N GLU A 181 -2.13 8.22 12.85
CA GLU A 181 -1.50 7.49 13.95
C GLU A 181 -2.53 7.08 15.03
N ALA A 182 -3.48 7.96 15.37
CA ALA A 182 -4.58 7.65 16.29
C ALA A 182 -5.48 6.50 15.81
N VAL A 183 -5.73 6.41 14.49
CA VAL A 183 -6.51 5.33 13.87
C VAL A 183 -5.71 4.03 13.89
N LEU A 184 -4.42 4.07 13.55
CA LEU A 184 -3.54 2.91 13.59
C LEU A 184 -3.39 2.34 15.00
N ARG A 185 -3.23 3.20 16.01
CA ARG A 185 -3.19 2.77 17.42
C ARG A 185 -4.47 2.07 17.83
N ARG A 186 -5.64 2.62 17.49
CA ARG A 186 -6.94 1.95 17.71
C ARG A 186 -7.00 0.59 17.01
N SER A 187 -6.55 0.51 15.76
CA SER A 187 -6.54 -0.75 14.99
C SER A 187 -5.58 -1.79 15.55
N LEU A 188 -4.46 -1.38 16.15
CA LEU A 188 -3.47 -2.27 16.77
C LEU A 188 -3.79 -2.58 18.25
N GLY A 189 -4.86 -2.01 18.81
CA GLY A 189 -5.19 -2.14 20.23
C GLY A 189 -4.22 -1.42 21.16
N LEU A 190 -3.45 -0.45 20.64
CA LEU A 190 -2.54 0.38 21.41
C LEU A 190 -3.31 1.48 22.14
N ARG A 191 -2.75 1.98 23.25
CA ARG A 191 -3.34 3.12 23.98
C ARG A 191 -3.34 4.36 23.09
N ALA A 192 -4.41 5.14 23.15
CA ALA A 192 -4.49 6.43 22.47
C ALA A 192 -3.37 7.34 22.99
N ASP A 193 -2.67 8.02 22.08
CA ASP A 193 -1.65 8.98 22.46
C ASP A 193 -2.31 10.16 23.16
N LYS A 194 -1.81 10.46 24.36
CA LYS A 194 -2.15 11.69 25.06
C LYS A 194 -1.15 12.74 24.60
N ILE A 195 -1.54 13.52 23.60
CA ILE A 195 -0.80 14.72 23.27
C ILE A 195 -1.07 15.74 24.39
N LEU A 196 -0.09 15.94 25.25
CA LEU A 196 -0.15 16.93 26.32
C LEU A 196 0.32 18.28 25.76
N SER A 197 -0.29 19.37 26.19
CA SER A 197 0.18 20.72 25.82
C SER A 197 1.53 21.05 26.45
N VAL A 198 1.86 20.38 27.56
CA VAL A 198 3.11 20.52 28.29
C VAL A 198 3.60 19.12 28.66
N TYR A 199 4.84 18.82 28.29
CA TYR A 199 5.52 17.59 28.69
C TYR A 199 6.51 17.92 29.81
N ARG A 200 6.68 17.01 30.77
CA ARG A 200 7.90 16.99 31.57
C ARG A 200 8.96 16.29 30.72
N ASP A 201 10.20 16.77 30.75
CA ASP A 201 11.31 16.14 30.01
C ASP A 201 11.45 14.64 30.33
N SER A 202 11.11 14.22 31.55
CA SER A 202 11.10 12.81 31.98
C SER A 202 10.08 11.93 31.26
N ASP A 203 9.03 12.53 30.68
CA ASP A 203 7.96 11.82 29.99
C ASP A 203 8.28 11.60 28.50
N ILE A 204 9.33 12.25 27.99
CA ILE A 204 9.82 12.07 26.62
C ILE A 204 10.71 10.83 26.60
N VAL A 205 10.20 9.72 26.07
CA VAL A 205 10.97 8.49 25.90
C VAL A 205 11.56 8.47 24.47
N PRO A 206 12.89 8.64 24.29
CA PRO A 206 13.49 8.56 22.96
C PRO A 206 13.35 7.14 22.41
N GLY A 207 12.82 7.01 21.20
CA GLY A 207 12.68 5.73 20.52
C GLY A 207 11.35 5.00 20.74
N GLU A 208 10.32 5.66 21.29
CA GLU A 208 8.97 5.09 21.28
C GLU A 208 8.53 4.81 19.83
N GLN A 209 8.22 3.54 19.54
CA GLN A 209 7.85 3.13 18.19
C GLN A 209 6.45 3.63 17.86
N THR A 210 6.31 4.36 16.76
CA THR A 210 5.00 4.72 16.21
C THR A 210 4.24 3.46 15.77
N ALA A 211 2.91 3.51 15.85
CA ALA A 211 2.03 2.46 15.35
C ALA A 211 2.31 2.16 13.88
N THR A 212 2.68 3.19 13.10
CA THR A 212 3.16 3.05 11.73
C THR A 212 4.41 2.17 11.63
N SER A 213 5.42 2.39 12.49
CA SER A 213 6.64 1.58 12.54
C SER A 213 6.35 0.13 12.94
N ILE A 214 5.54 -0.06 13.98
CA ILE A 214 5.11 -1.38 14.45
C ILE A 214 4.39 -2.15 13.34
N LEU A 215 3.47 -1.48 12.63
CA LEU A 215 2.74 -2.09 11.52
C LEU A 215 3.69 -2.49 10.40
N LYS A 216 4.56 -1.58 9.95
CA LYS A 216 5.58 -1.86 8.90
C LYS A 216 6.46 -3.05 9.27
N GLN A 217 6.89 -3.14 10.53
CA GLN A 217 7.69 -4.27 11.00
C GLN A 217 6.88 -5.58 10.96
N ARG A 218 5.62 -5.57 11.41
CA ARG A 218 4.75 -6.76 11.40
C ARG A 218 4.38 -7.22 9.99
N THR A 219 4.25 -6.30 9.04
CA THR A 219 3.83 -6.61 7.68
C THR A 219 5.00 -6.84 6.71
N LYS A 220 6.26 -6.67 7.14
CA LYS A 220 7.46 -6.77 6.29
C LYS A 220 7.58 -8.10 5.53
N ASN A 221 7.06 -9.19 6.10
CA ASN A 221 7.16 -10.53 5.51
C ASN A 221 5.87 -11.00 4.83
N ILE A 222 4.83 -10.16 4.77
CA ILE A 222 3.57 -10.52 4.13
C ILE A 222 3.73 -10.34 2.62
N VAL A 223 3.65 -11.44 1.88
CA VAL A 223 3.54 -11.41 0.41
C VAL A 223 2.12 -10.95 0.08
N LEU A 224 1.98 -9.68 -0.28
CA LEU A 224 0.69 -9.11 -0.68
C LEU A 224 0.26 -9.72 -2.03
N PRO A 225 -1.02 -10.11 -2.19
CA PRO A 225 -1.51 -10.58 -3.48
C PRO A 225 -1.37 -9.46 -4.53
N PRO A 226 -1.01 -9.79 -5.78
CA PRO A 226 -0.99 -8.80 -6.85
C PRO A 226 -2.39 -8.21 -7.01
N HIS A 227 -2.47 -6.88 -6.99
CA HIS A 227 -3.71 -6.12 -7.10
C HIS A 227 -4.57 -6.59 -8.28
N VAL A 228 -5.88 -6.76 -8.05
CA VAL A 228 -6.86 -7.23 -9.05
C VAL A 228 -7.16 -6.18 -10.15
N HIS A 229 -6.66 -4.94 -10.05
CA HIS A 229 -7.00 -3.86 -10.99
C HIS A 229 -5.84 -3.04 -11.56
N GLN A 230 -4.59 -3.50 -11.50
CA GLN A 230 -3.56 -2.93 -12.37
C GLN A 230 -3.44 -3.74 -13.65
N GLN A 231 -3.87 -3.12 -14.77
CA GLN A 231 -3.41 -3.47 -16.10
C GLN A 231 -1.90 -3.75 -16.04
N GLN A 232 -1.55 -5.01 -16.28
CA GLN A 232 -0.24 -5.53 -16.65
C GLN A 232 0.92 -4.53 -16.46
N SER A 233 1.44 -4.41 -15.24
CA SER A 233 2.82 -4.00 -15.10
C SER A 233 3.67 -5.11 -15.71
N LEU A 234 4.42 -4.77 -16.76
CA LEU A 234 5.43 -5.62 -17.42
C LEU A 234 6.15 -6.51 -16.39
N PRO A 235 6.45 -7.79 -16.74
CA PRO A 235 7.09 -8.71 -15.81
C PRO A 235 8.33 -8.01 -15.24
N GLN A 236 8.36 -7.87 -13.91
CA GLN A 236 9.49 -7.27 -13.20
C GLN A 236 10.76 -7.92 -13.73
N GLU A 237 11.56 -7.16 -14.50
CA GLU A 237 12.92 -7.54 -14.81
C GLU A 237 13.60 -7.79 -13.46
N LYS A 238 13.87 -9.07 -13.16
CA LYS A 238 14.51 -9.48 -11.91
C LYS A 238 15.92 -8.91 -11.91
N THR A 239 16.07 -7.71 -11.37
CA THR A 239 17.35 -7.06 -11.15
C THR A 239 18.15 -7.88 -10.15
N VAL A 240 19.34 -8.32 -10.56
CA VAL A 240 20.21 -9.16 -9.73
C VAL A 240 20.99 -8.30 -8.72
N VAL A 241 21.31 -7.05 -9.07
CA VAL A 241 22.04 -6.09 -8.23
C VAL A 241 21.54 -4.65 -8.48
N SER A 242 21.33 -3.87 -7.42
CA SER A 242 21.17 -2.42 -7.49
C SER A 242 22.28 -1.69 -6.73
N ILE A 243 22.98 -0.77 -7.38
CA ILE A 243 23.98 0.11 -6.76
C ILE A 243 23.28 1.42 -6.38
N ALA A 244 23.36 1.80 -5.10
CA ALA A 244 22.85 3.07 -4.59
C ALA A 244 24.02 3.99 -4.24
N VAL A 245 23.89 5.28 -4.56
CA VAL A 245 24.91 6.30 -4.25
C VAL A 245 24.43 7.11 -3.05
N ASP A 246 25.20 7.07 -1.96
CA ASP A 246 24.98 7.91 -0.78
C ASP A 246 26.01 9.07 -0.79
N PRO A 247 25.60 10.30 -1.09
CA PRO A 247 26.50 11.44 -1.16
C PRO A 247 27.05 11.86 0.22
N GLU A 248 26.41 11.46 1.33
CA GLU A 248 26.79 11.87 2.69
C GLU A 248 27.34 10.70 3.53
N SER A 249 27.84 9.64 2.89
CA SER A 249 28.31 8.45 3.58
C SER A 249 29.38 8.78 4.64
N PRO A 250 29.15 8.47 5.94
CA PRO A 250 30.08 8.81 7.03
C PRO A 250 31.49 8.24 6.85
N ALA A 251 31.63 7.14 6.09
CA ALA A 251 32.91 6.51 5.79
C ALA A 251 33.84 7.41 4.94
N GLN A 252 33.29 8.41 4.25
CA GLN A 252 34.08 9.38 3.47
C GLN A 252 34.95 10.28 4.36
N TYR A 253 34.55 10.49 5.62
CA TYR A 253 35.26 11.36 6.57
C TYR A 253 36.31 10.62 7.42
N LEU A 254 36.49 9.31 7.23
CA LEU A 254 37.44 8.51 7.98
C LEU A 254 38.86 8.61 7.39
N GLN A 255 39.87 8.90 8.22
CA GLN A 255 41.28 9.00 7.81
C GLN A 255 41.83 7.71 7.20
N ARG A 256 41.29 6.55 7.60
CA ARG A 256 41.56 5.24 6.99
C ARG A 256 40.25 4.50 6.80
N GLN A 257 39.89 4.26 5.55
CA GLN A 257 38.77 3.39 5.23
C GLN A 257 39.22 1.94 5.39
N LYS A 258 38.45 1.15 6.16
CA LYS A 258 38.66 -0.29 6.23
C LYS A 258 37.85 -0.91 5.08
N PRO A 259 38.49 -1.52 4.07
CA PRO A 259 37.76 -2.19 3.00
C PRO A 259 36.94 -3.32 3.62
N GLN A 260 35.62 -3.25 3.43
CA GLN A 260 34.70 -4.32 3.78
C GLN A 260 34.42 -5.11 2.51
N ARG A 261 34.60 -6.43 2.58
CA ARG A 261 34.27 -7.30 1.46
C ARG A 261 32.77 -7.34 1.26
N GLU A 262 32.30 -6.99 0.09
CA GLU A 262 30.90 -7.15 -0.29
C GLU A 262 30.65 -8.50 -0.95
N GLU A 263 29.81 -9.33 -0.31
CA GLU A 263 29.38 -10.61 -0.84
C GLU A 263 28.04 -10.49 -1.58
N MET A 264 27.99 -11.01 -2.80
CA MET A 264 26.86 -10.88 -3.71
C MET A 264 26.52 -12.25 -4.31
N PRO A 265 26.00 -13.19 -3.50
CA PRO A 265 25.80 -14.59 -3.91
C PRO A 265 24.83 -14.76 -5.09
N VAL A 266 23.90 -13.81 -5.29
CA VAL A 266 23.00 -13.82 -6.44
C VAL A 266 23.74 -13.40 -7.72
N TYR A 267 24.60 -12.38 -7.63
CA TYR A 267 25.45 -11.93 -8.73
C TYR A 267 26.44 -13.02 -9.15
N THR A 268 27.20 -13.60 -8.21
CA THR A 268 28.15 -14.66 -8.53
C THR A 268 27.49 -15.91 -9.13
N ARG A 269 26.26 -16.24 -8.72
CA ARG A 269 25.47 -17.30 -9.37
C ARG A 269 25.08 -16.95 -10.80
N TRP A 270 24.73 -15.69 -11.07
CA TRP A 270 24.50 -15.21 -12.43
C TRP A 270 25.78 -15.22 -13.27
N VAL A 271 26.93 -14.86 -12.70
CA VAL A 271 28.23 -14.94 -13.39
C VAL A 271 28.52 -16.36 -13.89
N LYS A 272 28.19 -17.40 -13.10
CA LYS A 272 28.32 -18.81 -13.52
C LYS A 272 27.49 -19.16 -14.77
N THR A 273 26.39 -18.45 -15.04
CA THR A 273 25.57 -18.72 -16.23
C THR A 273 26.14 -18.07 -17.49
N GLN A 274 27.11 -17.17 -17.36
CA GLN A 274 27.70 -16.45 -18.49
C GLN A 274 28.72 -17.31 -19.27
N LYS A 275 29.08 -16.83 -20.47
CA LYS A 275 30.18 -17.41 -21.24
C LYS A 275 31.53 -16.94 -20.68
N CYS A 276 32.52 -17.81 -20.77
CA CYS A 276 33.90 -17.55 -20.42
C CYS A 276 34.42 -16.37 -21.23
N VAL A 277 34.93 -15.34 -20.55
CA VAL A 277 35.40 -14.10 -21.22
C VAL A 277 36.61 -14.31 -22.13
N THR A 278 37.32 -15.44 -22.02
CA THR A 278 38.48 -15.74 -22.86
C THR A 278 38.15 -16.63 -24.05
N CYS A 279 37.51 -17.79 -23.83
CA CYS A 279 37.29 -18.80 -24.86
C CYS A 279 35.83 -18.98 -25.29
N GLY A 280 34.87 -18.26 -24.68
CA GLY A 280 33.46 -18.33 -25.05
C GLY A 280 32.69 -19.58 -24.60
N ASN A 281 33.37 -20.57 -24.00
CA ASN A 281 32.71 -21.77 -23.42
C ASN A 281 31.86 -21.41 -22.20
N GLN A 282 31.01 -22.34 -21.73
CA GLN A 282 30.25 -22.12 -20.49
C GLN A 282 31.21 -21.90 -19.31
N ALA A 283 30.97 -20.83 -18.53
CA ALA A 283 31.72 -20.61 -17.30
C ALA A 283 31.29 -21.60 -16.21
N ASP A 284 32.21 -21.92 -15.31
CA ASP A 284 31.99 -22.87 -14.22
C ASP A 284 32.05 -22.15 -12.87
N ASP A 285 33.12 -21.35 -12.68
CA ASP A 285 33.38 -20.62 -11.45
C ASP A 285 33.62 -19.12 -11.74
N PRO A 286 33.07 -18.21 -10.91
CA PRO A 286 33.46 -16.80 -10.88
C PRO A 286 34.90 -16.72 -10.38
N HIS A 287 35.76 -16.13 -11.19
CA HIS A 287 37.15 -15.87 -10.83
C HIS A 287 37.27 -14.46 -10.25
N HIS A 288 37.60 -14.35 -8.96
CA HIS A 288 37.92 -13.07 -8.30
C HIS A 288 39.26 -12.55 -8.81
N ILE A 289 39.31 -11.27 -9.18
CA ILE A 289 40.54 -10.65 -9.69
C ILE A 289 41.68 -10.72 -8.66
N ILE A 290 42.85 -11.18 -9.09
CA ILE A 290 44.05 -11.32 -8.25
C ILE A 290 45.20 -10.44 -8.74
N GLY A 291 46.08 -10.03 -7.83
CA GLY A 291 47.31 -9.28 -8.17
C GLY A 291 47.14 -7.77 -8.38
N HIS A 292 45.92 -7.23 -8.25
CA HIS A 292 45.59 -5.82 -8.50
C HIS A 292 45.23 -5.01 -7.24
N GLY A 293 45.59 -5.50 -6.04
CA GLY A 293 45.29 -4.81 -4.77
C GLY A 293 43.80 -4.76 -4.38
N LEU A 294 42.92 -5.44 -5.14
CA LEU A 294 41.48 -5.53 -4.89
C LEU A 294 41.10 -6.52 -3.78
N GLY A 295 42.09 -7.21 -3.20
CA GLY A 295 41.95 -8.13 -2.08
C GLY A 295 43.14 -8.00 -1.12
N GLY A 296 42.95 -8.43 0.12
CA GLY A 296 44.00 -8.52 1.13
C GLY A 296 44.75 -9.85 1.08
N MET A 297 45.82 -9.96 1.85
CA MET A 297 46.57 -11.22 1.99
C MET A 297 45.64 -12.32 2.54
N GLY A 298 45.37 -13.35 1.73
CA GLY A 298 44.47 -14.45 2.08
C GLY A 298 42.98 -14.13 2.00
N THR A 299 42.58 -12.96 1.48
CA THR A 299 41.16 -12.62 1.27
C THR A 299 40.81 -12.51 -0.20
N LYS A 300 39.56 -12.83 -0.53
CA LYS A 300 39.01 -12.64 -1.88
C LYS A 300 38.65 -11.18 -2.09
N ALA A 301 38.72 -10.72 -3.34
CA ALA A 301 38.15 -9.44 -3.74
C ALA A 301 36.62 -9.44 -3.56
N ASP A 302 36.01 -8.26 -3.71
CA ASP A 302 34.55 -8.13 -3.73
C ASP A 302 33.93 -8.97 -4.84
N ASP A 303 32.71 -9.45 -4.59
CA ASP A 303 32.00 -10.28 -5.54
C ASP A 303 31.62 -9.53 -6.83
N LEU A 304 31.67 -8.19 -6.83
CA LEU A 304 31.55 -7.37 -8.04
C LEU A 304 32.78 -7.52 -8.96
N PHE A 305 33.95 -7.80 -8.39
CA PHE A 305 35.23 -7.93 -9.09
C PHE A 305 35.53 -9.38 -9.47
N VAL A 306 34.58 -10.01 -10.16
CA VAL A 306 34.71 -11.36 -10.70
C VAL A 306 34.53 -11.38 -12.21
N ILE A 307 35.23 -12.28 -12.89
CA ILE A 307 35.02 -12.59 -14.31
C ILE A 307 34.57 -14.04 -14.47
N PRO A 308 33.68 -14.34 -15.43
CA PRO A 308 33.28 -15.71 -15.70
C PRO A 308 34.38 -16.43 -16.48
N LEU A 309 34.93 -17.50 -15.91
CA LEU A 309 35.90 -18.36 -16.58
C LEU A 309 35.41 -19.81 -16.58
N CYS A 310 35.72 -20.54 -17.66
CA CYS A 310 35.61 -21.99 -17.64
C CYS A 310 36.77 -22.59 -16.82
N ARG A 311 36.61 -23.81 -16.30
CA ARG A 311 37.63 -24.45 -15.46
C ARG A 311 39.03 -24.45 -16.07
N LYS A 312 39.15 -24.68 -17.39
CA LYS A 312 40.45 -24.70 -18.10
C LYS A 312 41.14 -23.34 -18.04
N CYS A 313 40.47 -22.27 -18.44
CA CYS A 313 41.02 -20.92 -18.43
C CYS A 313 41.22 -20.40 -17.01
N HIS A 314 40.38 -20.83 -16.05
CA HIS A 314 40.57 -20.50 -14.64
C HIS A 314 41.87 -21.10 -14.08
N ASN A 315 42.14 -22.38 -14.38
CA ASN A 315 43.39 -23.03 -13.99
C ASN A 315 44.61 -22.45 -14.71
N GLU A 316 44.47 -22.07 -15.99
CA GLU A 316 45.53 -21.41 -16.78
C GLU A 316 45.95 -20.09 -16.12
N LEU A 317 44.98 -19.26 -15.71
CA LEU A 317 45.23 -18.01 -15.00
C LEU A 317 45.97 -18.27 -13.67
N HIS A 318 45.52 -19.24 -12.87
CA HIS A 318 46.20 -19.59 -11.62
C HIS A 318 47.59 -20.22 -11.80
N ALA A 319 47.87 -20.84 -12.95
CA ALA A 319 49.19 -21.36 -13.28
C ALA A 319 50.19 -20.27 -13.66
N GLY A 320 49.72 -19.18 -14.28
CA GLY A 320 50.57 -18.05 -14.68
C GLY A 320 49.75 -16.82 -15.04
N VAL A 321 49.62 -15.88 -14.10
CA VAL A 321 48.83 -14.64 -14.31
C VAL A 321 49.39 -13.81 -15.46
N LYS A 322 50.71 -13.64 -15.53
CA LYS A 322 51.36 -12.80 -16.53
C LYS A 322 51.16 -13.35 -17.94
N ASP A 323 51.43 -14.64 -18.14
CA ASP A 323 51.28 -15.32 -19.43
C ASP A 323 49.82 -15.32 -19.89
N PHE A 324 48.88 -15.50 -18.94
CA PHE A 324 47.45 -15.41 -19.21
C PHE A 324 47.04 -14.01 -19.67
N GLU A 325 47.47 -12.96 -18.95
CA GLU A 325 47.12 -11.58 -19.27
C GLU A 325 47.75 -11.11 -20.60
N GLU A 326 48.95 -11.57 -20.93
CA GLU A 326 49.58 -11.32 -22.25
C GLU A 326 48.79 -11.98 -23.38
N LYS A 327 48.25 -13.18 -23.16
CA LYS A 327 47.53 -13.95 -24.17
C LYS A 327 46.06 -13.53 -24.34
N HIS A 328 45.38 -13.20 -23.26
CA HIS A 328 43.92 -12.98 -23.24
C HIS A 328 43.50 -11.54 -22.91
N GLY A 329 44.46 -10.67 -22.59
CA GLY A 329 44.22 -9.33 -22.08
C GLY A 329 44.19 -9.30 -20.55
N SER A 330 44.47 -8.13 -19.97
CA SER A 330 44.55 -7.98 -18.52
C SER A 330 43.24 -8.33 -17.82
N GLN A 331 43.34 -8.88 -16.60
CA GLN A 331 42.17 -9.19 -15.77
C GLN A 331 41.24 -7.98 -15.60
N LEU A 332 41.81 -6.78 -15.41
CA LEU A 332 41.05 -5.54 -15.27
C LEU A 332 40.28 -5.17 -16.53
N LEU A 333 40.88 -5.35 -17.71
CA LEU A 333 40.19 -5.08 -18.97
C LEU A 333 39.03 -6.05 -19.20
N LEU A 334 39.24 -7.33 -18.90
CA LEU A 334 38.19 -8.36 -18.97
C LEU A 334 37.05 -8.06 -17.99
N LEU A 335 37.38 -7.61 -16.78
CA LEU A 335 36.43 -7.20 -15.77
C LEU A 335 35.59 -5.99 -16.23
N ILE A 336 36.22 -4.92 -16.74
CA ILE A 336 35.49 -3.72 -17.21
C ILE A 336 34.50 -4.09 -18.32
N ARG A 337 34.94 -4.90 -19.31
CA ARG A 337 34.06 -5.38 -20.38
C ARG A 337 32.89 -6.20 -19.82
N PHE A 338 33.15 -7.04 -18.84
CA PHE A 338 32.12 -7.85 -18.22
C PHE A 338 31.12 -7.02 -17.40
N LEU A 339 31.58 -6.01 -16.66
CA LEU A 339 30.71 -5.07 -15.94
C LEU A 339 29.85 -4.24 -16.90
N MET A 340 30.39 -3.84 -18.05
CA MET A 340 29.60 -3.18 -19.11
C MET A 340 28.53 -4.12 -19.67
N HIS A 341 28.83 -5.40 -19.88
CA HIS A 341 27.85 -6.40 -20.27
C HIS A 341 26.75 -6.57 -19.20
N ALA A 342 27.13 -6.66 -17.93
CA ALA A 342 26.20 -6.77 -16.81
C ALA A 342 25.30 -5.52 -16.68
N LYS A 343 25.83 -4.33 -16.97
CA LYS A 343 25.06 -3.08 -17.08
C LYS A 343 24.06 -3.14 -18.23
N ASN A 344 24.54 -3.42 -19.44
CA ASN A 344 23.74 -3.35 -20.66
C ASN A 344 22.65 -4.44 -20.70
N SER A 345 22.86 -5.55 -20.00
CA SER A 345 21.86 -6.61 -19.82
C SER A 345 20.84 -6.35 -18.70
N GLY A 346 20.95 -5.20 -18.00
CA GLY A 346 20.04 -4.82 -16.92
C GLY A 346 20.25 -5.58 -15.60
N VAL A 347 21.31 -6.38 -15.50
CA VAL A 347 21.67 -7.18 -14.32
C VAL A 347 22.21 -6.27 -13.21
N LEU A 348 23.03 -5.29 -13.57
CA LEU A 348 23.42 -4.16 -12.72
C LEU A 348 22.57 -2.95 -13.06
N LYS A 349 21.86 -2.38 -12.08
CA LYS A 349 21.16 -1.09 -12.21
C LYS A 349 21.70 -0.07 -11.22
N TRP A 350 21.84 1.17 -11.67
CA TRP A 350 22.17 2.32 -10.84
C TRP A 350 20.87 2.93 -10.37
N LYS A 351 20.68 3.01 -9.06
CA LYS A 351 19.62 3.82 -8.46
C LYS A 351 20.15 5.25 -8.41
N ALA A 352 19.54 6.11 -9.23
CA ALA A 352 19.76 7.55 -9.19
C ALA A 352 19.18 8.13 -7.90
#